data_AF-A0A086P840-F1
#
_entry.id   AF-A0A086P840-F1
#
_cell.length_a   1.000
_cell.length_b   1.000
_cell.length_c   1.000
_cell.angle_alpha   90.00
_cell.angle_beta   90.00
_cell.angle_gamma   90.00
#
_symmetry.space_group_name_H-M   'P 1'
#
loop_
_entity.id
_entity.type
_entity.pdbx_description
1 polymer ?
#
loop_
_entity_poly.entity_id
_entity_poly.type
_entity_poly.pdbx_seq_one_letter_code
_entity_poly.pdbx_strand_id
1 'polypeptide(L)'
;MVMRYGVERSGIVLMAMTGTALFLAASAALASAPTSPPWATLTIKPSWQQQTRIEFGTTWLNPDTRKLDYWMRREQNGIVQRADSNSCPAMRAVIGEMKRIEPLQPDPPGFQDGDILLTMDGTSYALEGPGRFQDSHVGKFKMEANVGTPLAAWAQRVEQTLAPCWK
;
A
#
# COMPACT_ATOMS: atom_id res chain seq x y z
N MET A 1 -87.87 -27.03 -10.49
CA MET A 1 -86.45 -26.69 -10.26
C MET A 1 -85.64 -27.94 -10.58
N VAL A 2 -85.06 -28.01 -11.78
CA VAL A 2 -84.50 -29.24 -12.37
C VAL A 2 -83.00 -29.09 -12.52
N MET A 3 -82.24 -30.04 -11.96
CA MET A 3 -80.81 -30.27 -12.22
C MET A 3 -80.56 -30.57 -13.70
N ARG A 4 -79.46 -30.03 -14.26
CA ARG A 4 -78.74 -30.65 -15.37
C ARG A 4 -77.23 -30.54 -15.15
N TYR A 5 -76.60 -31.71 -15.23
CA TYR A 5 -75.16 -31.99 -15.27
C TYR A 5 -74.61 -31.94 -16.71
N GLY A 6 -73.29 -31.78 -16.83
CA GLY A 6 -72.48 -32.17 -18.00
C GLY A 6 -71.84 -30.99 -18.76
N VAL A 7 -70.61 -31.01 -19.28
CA VAL A 7 -69.57 -32.04 -19.48
C VAL A 7 -68.23 -31.30 -19.73
N GLU A 8 -67.14 -32.00 -19.44
CA GLU A 8 -65.69 -31.77 -19.69
C GLU A 8 -65.27 -30.97 -20.95
N ARG A 9 -64.10 -30.28 -20.88
CA ARG A 9 -62.90 -30.69 -21.65
C ARG A 9 -61.66 -29.81 -21.42
N SER A 10 -60.56 -30.55 -21.29
CA SER A 10 -59.23 -30.29 -21.86
C SER A 10 -58.42 -29.10 -21.34
N GLY A 11 -57.42 -29.46 -20.53
CA GLY A 11 -56.34 -28.58 -20.12
C GLY A 11 -55.36 -28.24 -21.24
N ILE A 12 -54.69 -27.10 -21.04
CA ILE A 12 -53.37 -26.79 -21.56
C ILE A 12 -52.64 -26.14 -20.38
N VAL A 13 -51.70 -26.88 -19.80
CA VAL A 13 -50.75 -26.35 -18.81
C VAL A 13 -49.71 -25.55 -19.59
N LEU A 14 -49.81 -24.21 -19.51
CA LEU A 14 -48.78 -23.31 -20.01
C LEU A 14 -47.61 -23.32 -19.01
N MET A 15 -46.62 -24.20 -19.22
CA MET A 15 -45.34 -24.11 -18.50
C MET A 15 -44.54 -22.95 -19.10
N ALA A 16 -44.70 -21.76 -18.54
CA ALA A 16 -43.74 -20.68 -18.71
C ALA A 16 -42.48 -21.04 -17.90
N MET A 17 -41.48 -21.65 -18.55
CA MET A 17 -40.14 -21.76 -17.99
C MET A 17 -39.51 -20.36 -17.97
N THR A 18 -39.62 -19.70 -16.83
CA THR A 18 -38.86 -18.51 -16.48
C THR A 18 -37.38 -18.88 -16.34
N GLY A 19 -36.65 -18.82 -17.45
CA GLY A 19 -35.20 -18.91 -17.44
C GLY A 19 -34.61 -17.71 -16.69
N THR A 20 -34.23 -17.93 -15.43
CA THR A 20 -33.50 -16.93 -14.64
C THR A 20 -32.08 -16.83 -15.18
N ALA A 21 -31.82 -15.87 -16.06
CA ALA A 21 -30.46 -15.53 -16.46
C ALA A 21 -29.73 -14.91 -15.27
N LEU A 22 -28.86 -15.69 -14.64
CA LEU A 22 -27.94 -15.21 -13.61
C LEU A 22 -26.93 -14.27 -14.28
N PHE A 23 -27.19 -12.97 -14.26
CA PHE A 23 -26.20 -11.97 -14.63
C PHE A 23 -25.12 -11.94 -13.55
N LEU A 24 -24.03 -12.66 -13.77
CA LEU A 24 -22.76 -12.48 -13.05
C LEU A 24 -22.23 -11.09 -13.41
N ALA A 25 -22.60 -10.09 -12.61
CA ALA A 25 -21.99 -8.77 -12.67
C ALA A 25 -20.53 -8.89 -12.21
N ALA A 26 -19.60 -8.97 -13.15
CA ALA A 26 -18.19 -8.81 -12.87
C ALA A 26 -17.94 -7.35 -12.42
N SER A 27 -17.89 -7.12 -11.12
CA SER A 27 -17.48 -5.83 -10.55
C SER A 27 -15.99 -5.65 -10.81
N ALA A 28 -15.65 -5.01 -11.93
CA ALA A 28 -14.32 -4.45 -12.13
C ALA A 28 -14.17 -3.28 -11.15
N ALA A 29 -13.51 -3.52 -10.01
CA ALA A 29 -13.11 -2.46 -9.12
C ALA A 29 -12.07 -1.59 -9.84
N LEU A 30 -12.51 -0.45 -10.39
CA LEU A 30 -11.62 0.60 -10.86
C LEU A 30 -10.82 1.06 -9.64
N ALA A 31 -9.55 0.66 -9.57
CA ALA A 31 -8.63 1.12 -8.56
C ALA A 31 -8.41 2.64 -8.74
N SER A 32 -9.18 3.46 -8.04
CA SER A 32 -9.08 4.91 -8.02
C SER A 32 -7.65 5.34 -7.67
N ALA A 33 -6.98 6.06 -8.59
CA ALA A 33 -5.66 6.61 -8.33
C ALA A 33 -5.71 7.53 -7.10
N PRO A 34 -4.67 7.56 -6.25
CA PRO A 34 -4.64 8.44 -5.09
C PRO A 34 -4.78 9.90 -5.52
N THR A 35 -5.64 10.64 -4.83
CA THR A 35 -6.01 12.02 -5.18
C THR A 35 -4.93 13.05 -4.86
N SER A 36 -3.88 12.66 -4.14
CA SER A 36 -2.76 13.52 -3.74
C SER A 36 -1.44 12.96 -4.23
N PRO A 37 -0.44 13.81 -4.55
CA PRO A 37 0.90 13.35 -4.87
C PRO A 37 1.55 12.67 -3.65
N PRO A 38 2.44 11.67 -3.86
CA PRO A 38 3.19 11.10 -2.76
C PRO A 38 4.10 12.15 -2.12
N TRP A 39 4.16 12.16 -0.79
CA TRP A 39 5.08 13.00 -0.03
C TRP A 39 6.40 12.29 0.24
N ALA A 40 6.46 10.96 0.30
CA ALA A 40 7.70 10.21 0.41
C ALA A 40 7.77 9.01 -0.53
N THR A 41 8.99 8.52 -0.75
CA THR A 41 9.28 7.33 -1.56
C THR A 41 10.38 6.51 -0.90
N LEU A 42 10.11 5.22 -0.68
CA LEU A 42 11.09 4.19 -0.33
C LEU A 42 11.40 3.38 -1.59
N THR A 43 12.68 3.22 -1.90
CA THR A 43 13.17 2.33 -2.96
C THR A 43 14.03 1.25 -2.34
N ILE A 44 13.73 -0.01 -2.65
CA ILE A 44 14.50 -1.19 -2.26
C ILE A 44 15.03 -1.81 -3.55
N LYS A 45 16.36 -1.84 -3.72
CA LYS A 45 17.00 -2.33 -4.94
C LYS A 45 18.03 -3.39 -4.61
N PRO A 46 17.66 -4.68 -4.72
CA PRO A 46 18.61 -5.78 -4.65
C PRO A 46 19.52 -5.82 -5.89
N SER A 47 20.76 -6.25 -5.77
CA SER A 47 21.78 -6.21 -6.85
C SER A 47 21.40 -7.02 -8.09
N TRP A 48 20.61 -8.08 -7.92
CA TRP A 48 20.25 -9.03 -8.99
C TRP A 48 18.74 -9.20 -9.17
N GLN A 49 17.93 -8.39 -8.50
CA GLN A 49 16.48 -8.46 -8.57
C GLN A 49 15.89 -7.12 -8.97
N GLN A 50 14.62 -7.13 -9.35
CA GLN A 50 13.92 -5.89 -9.64
C GLN A 50 13.73 -5.04 -8.39
N GLN A 51 13.79 -3.72 -8.59
CA GLN A 51 13.52 -2.78 -7.53
C GLN A 51 12.05 -2.86 -7.07
N THR A 52 11.84 -2.62 -5.79
CA THR A 52 10.54 -2.33 -5.22
C THR A 52 10.49 -0.84 -4.90
N ARG A 53 9.47 -0.14 -5.39
CA ARG A 53 9.21 1.27 -5.08
C ARG A 53 7.94 1.36 -4.26
N ILE A 54 8.01 1.99 -3.09
CA ILE A 54 6.86 2.22 -2.21
C ILE A 54 6.70 3.73 -2.05
N GLU A 55 5.54 4.22 -2.45
CA GLU A 55 5.17 5.63 -2.34
C GLU A 55 4.20 5.82 -1.19
N PHE A 56 4.37 6.93 -0.48
CA PHE A 56 3.59 7.28 0.71
C PHE A 56 2.85 8.58 0.45
N GLY A 57 1.56 8.61 0.73
CA GLY A 57 0.74 9.82 0.58
C GLY A 57 -0.31 9.98 1.66
N THR A 58 -1.00 11.10 1.63
CA THR A 58 -2.10 11.44 2.56
C THR A 58 -3.42 11.49 1.81
N THR A 59 -4.43 10.80 2.31
CA THR A 59 -5.76 10.79 1.69
C THR A 59 -6.60 11.96 2.21
N TRP A 60 -6.81 12.02 3.52
CA TRP A 60 -7.75 12.95 4.15
C TRP A 60 -7.49 13.10 5.65
N LEU A 61 -7.92 14.20 6.27
CA LEU A 61 -7.95 14.35 7.73
C LEU A 61 -9.31 13.90 8.26
N ASN A 62 -9.38 12.72 8.87
CA ASN A 62 -10.63 12.19 9.41
C ASN A 62 -11.17 13.13 10.51
N PRO A 63 -12.40 13.69 10.35
CA PRO A 63 -12.91 14.73 11.24
C PRO A 63 -13.25 14.20 12.64
N ASP A 64 -13.65 12.93 12.74
CA ASP A 64 -14.07 12.31 14.00
C ASP A 64 -12.87 11.98 14.88
N THR A 65 -11.83 11.41 14.27
CA THR A 65 -10.61 10.98 14.98
C THR A 65 -9.53 12.05 15.02
N ARG A 66 -9.66 13.10 14.20
CA ARG A 66 -8.64 14.13 13.94
C ARG A 66 -7.28 13.55 13.52
N LYS A 67 -7.29 12.38 12.86
CA LYS A 67 -6.09 11.70 12.35
C LYS A 67 -6.02 11.79 10.84
N LEU A 68 -4.81 12.02 10.31
CA LEU A 68 -4.54 11.91 8.87
C LEU A 68 -4.61 10.46 8.44
N ASP A 69 -5.43 10.18 7.44
CA ASP A 69 -5.44 8.92 6.70
C ASP A 69 -4.36 8.95 5.63
N TYR A 70 -3.75 7.80 5.43
CA TYR A 70 -2.63 7.60 4.52
C TYR A 70 -3.00 6.59 3.45
N TRP A 71 -2.35 6.71 2.31
CA TRP A 71 -2.32 5.69 1.26
C TRP A 71 -0.86 5.29 0.99
N MET A 72 -0.66 4.06 0.54
CA MET A 72 0.62 3.59 0.02
C MET A 72 0.44 2.90 -1.33
N ARG A 73 1.41 3.09 -2.23
CA ARG A 73 1.48 2.41 -3.53
C ARG A 73 2.80 1.66 -3.62
N ARG A 74 2.74 0.34 -3.77
CA ARG A 74 3.90 -0.54 -3.95
C ARG A 74 3.97 -0.96 -5.42
N GLU A 75 5.12 -0.79 -6.03
CA GLU A 75 5.39 -1.20 -7.40
C GLU A 75 6.60 -2.14 -7.42
N GLN A 76 6.39 -3.36 -7.90
CA GLN A 76 7.44 -4.38 -8.04
C GLN A 76 7.16 -5.22 -9.29
N ASN A 77 8.14 -5.35 -10.18
CA ASN A 77 8.00 -6.16 -11.39
C ASN A 77 6.78 -5.78 -12.26
N GLY A 78 6.50 -4.48 -12.37
CA GLY A 78 5.31 -3.96 -13.07
C GLY A 78 3.97 -4.23 -12.38
N ILE A 79 3.96 -4.96 -11.27
CA ILE A 79 2.77 -5.17 -10.44
C ILE A 79 2.65 -4.01 -9.48
N VAL A 80 1.50 -3.34 -9.53
CA VAL A 80 1.15 -2.24 -8.63
C VAL A 80 0.12 -2.73 -7.61
N GLN A 81 0.46 -2.59 -6.34
CA GLN A 81 -0.42 -2.89 -5.21
C GLN A 81 -0.66 -1.64 -4.38
N ARG A 82 -1.80 -1.59 -3.69
CA ARG A 82 -2.18 -0.45 -2.85
C ARG A 82 -2.57 -0.89 -1.44
N ALA A 83 -2.38 0.03 -0.49
CA ALA A 83 -2.84 -0.12 0.87
C ALA A 83 -3.33 1.24 1.42
N ASP A 84 -4.34 1.19 2.29
CA ASP A 84 -4.95 2.36 2.92
C ASP A 84 -4.97 2.21 4.44
N SER A 85 -4.77 3.31 5.17
CA SER A 85 -4.71 3.24 6.65
C SER A 85 -6.06 2.90 7.30
N ASN A 86 -7.14 2.99 6.53
CA ASN A 86 -8.49 2.68 6.97
C ASN A 86 -8.77 1.17 6.91
N SER A 87 -8.21 0.47 5.91
CA SER A 87 -8.31 -0.98 5.78
C SER A 87 -7.14 -1.72 6.42
N CYS A 88 -6.01 -1.04 6.63
CA CYS A 88 -4.79 -1.57 7.24
C CYS A 88 -4.31 -0.67 8.40
N PRO A 89 -4.80 -0.90 9.64
CA PRO A 89 -4.43 -0.08 10.80
C PRO A 89 -2.93 -0.09 11.11
N ALA A 90 -2.23 -1.20 10.80
CA ALA A 90 -0.78 -1.35 11.01
C ALA A 90 0.05 -0.32 10.22
N MET A 91 -0.50 0.19 9.11
CA MET A 91 0.15 1.18 8.25
C MET A 91 0.52 2.46 8.98
N ARG A 92 -0.32 2.92 9.90
CA ARG A 92 -0.06 4.13 10.69
C ARG A 92 1.15 3.96 11.61
N ALA A 93 1.33 2.79 12.19
CA ALA A 93 2.45 2.51 13.07
C ALA A 93 3.77 2.57 12.30
N VAL A 94 3.84 1.88 11.15
CA VAL A 94 5.03 1.84 10.29
C VAL A 94 5.41 3.22 9.74
N ILE A 95 4.43 4.05 9.34
CA ILE A 95 4.69 5.44 8.94
C ILE A 95 5.24 6.25 10.13
N GLY A 96 4.67 6.07 11.32
CA GLY A 96 5.15 6.73 12.53
C GLY A 96 6.59 6.38 12.89
N GLU A 97 7.03 5.16 12.60
CA GLU A 97 8.41 4.71 12.80
C GLU A 97 9.44 5.44 11.94
N MET A 98 9.04 6.09 10.83
CA MET A 98 9.97 6.88 10.01
C MET A 98 10.71 7.95 10.83
N LYS A 99 10.06 8.50 11.86
CA LYS A 99 10.67 9.50 12.76
C LYS A 99 11.79 8.94 13.64
N ARG A 100 11.89 7.61 13.75
CA ARG A 100 12.87 6.89 14.58
C ARG A 100 14.01 6.32 13.75
N ILE A 101 14.01 6.51 12.44
CA ILE A 101 15.16 6.15 11.60
C ILE A 101 16.27 7.12 11.97
N GLU A 102 17.34 6.59 12.55
CA GLU A 102 18.51 7.39 12.92
C GLU A 102 19.12 8.01 11.65
N PRO A 103 19.36 9.34 11.63
CA PRO A 103 20.05 9.97 10.51
C PRO A 103 21.47 9.44 10.35
N LEU A 104 21.93 9.32 9.09
CA LEU A 104 23.35 9.08 8.83
C LEU A 104 24.16 10.24 9.41
N GLN A 105 25.23 9.89 10.12
CA GLN A 105 26.20 10.87 10.61
C GLN A 105 27.22 11.15 9.52
N PRO A 106 27.59 12.41 9.28
CA PRO A 106 28.72 12.74 8.43
C PRO A 106 30.00 12.08 8.97
N ASP A 107 30.75 11.44 8.08
CA ASP A 107 31.99 10.75 8.39
C ASP A 107 33.12 11.32 7.51
N PRO A 108 33.75 12.43 7.93
CA PRO A 108 34.78 13.06 7.14
C PRO A 108 36.08 12.22 7.13
N PRO A 109 36.74 12.05 5.97
CA PRO A 109 38.01 11.32 5.90
C PRO A 109 39.05 11.88 6.87
N GLY A 110 39.76 10.99 7.59
CA GLY A 110 40.83 11.35 8.52
C GLY A 110 40.38 11.65 9.97
N PHE A 111 39.10 11.49 10.28
CA PHE A 111 38.53 11.68 11.63
C PHE A 111 37.92 10.38 12.20
N GLN A 112 38.29 9.23 11.65
CA GLN A 112 37.70 7.93 11.97
C GLN A 112 38.45 7.21 13.08
N ASP A 113 37.70 6.63 14.02
CA ASP A 113 38.18 5.67 15.02
C ASP A 113 37.78 4.21 14.68
N GLY A 114 37.36 3.93 13.44
CA GLY A 114 36.79 2.62 13.05
C GLY A 114 37.10 2.15 11.63
N ASP A 115 36.91 0.86 11.38
CA ASP A 115 37.12 0.22 10.08
C ASP A 115 35.98 0.51 9.09
N ILE A 116 36.33 0.72 7.82
CA ILE A 116 35.35 0.87 6.72
C ILE A 116 34.72 -0.51 6.43
N LEU A 117 33.46 -0.66 6.82
CA LEU A 117 32.67 -1.87 6.54
C LEU A 117 32.00 -1.73 5.16
N LEU A 118 32.60 -2.37 4.16
CA LEU A 118 32.04 -2.48 2.80
C LEU A 118 31.10 -3.70 2.74
N THR A 119 29.79 -3.47 2.78
CA THR A 119 28.81 -4.55 2.59
C THR A 119 28.56 -4.78 1.10
N MET A 120 28.97 -5.95 0.60
CA MET A 120 28.86 -6.35 -0.81
C MET A 120 27.63 -7.22 -1.13
N ASP A 121 26.85 -7.61 -0.12
CA ASP A 121 25.75 -8.58 -0.20
C ASP A 121 24.45 -8.04 -0.82
N GLY A 122 24.38 -6.74 -1.13
CA GLY A 122 23.70 -6.33 -2.36
C GLY A 122 22.20 -6.05 -2.26
N THR A 123 21.76 -5.24 -1.30
CA THR A 123 20.51 -4.47 -1.43
C THR A 123 20.70 -3.05 -0.95
N SER A 124 20.50 -2.09 -1.85
CA SER A 124 20.48 -0.67 -1.52
C SER A 124 19.06 -0.22 -1.18
N TYR A 125 18.94 0.60 -0.16
CA TYR A 125 17.70 1.22 0.32
C TYR A 125 17.83 2.73 0.16
N ALA A 126 16.83 3.37 -0.43
CA ALA A 126 16.76 4.81 -0.55
C ALA A 126 15.41 5.32 -0.02
N LEU A 127 15.43 6.32 0.85
CA LEU A 127 14.24 6.99 1.34
C LEU A 127 14.33 8.48 1.03
N GLU A 128 13.31 8.98 0.34
CA GLU A 128 13.17 10.39 -0.03
C GLU A 128 11.87 10.94 0.53
N GLY A 129 11.88 12.18 1.02
CA GLY A 129 10.67 12.82 1.54
C GLY A 129 10.90 14.21 2.10
N PRO A 130 9.86 14.83 2.70
CA PRO A 130 9.99 16.10 3.40
C PRO A 130 10.84 15.92 4.66
N GLY A 131 11.81 16.81 4.83
CA GLY A 131 12.59 16.96 6.04
C GLY A 131 12.24 18.25 6.75
N ARG A 132 12.54 18.30 8.05
CA ARG A 132 12.44 19.54 8.83
C ARG A 132 13.68 19.66 9.71
N PHE A 133 14.35 20.80 9.62
CA PHE A 133 15.47 21.14 10.48
C PHE A 133 14.98 21.53 11.89
N GLN A 134 15.89 21.56 12.87
CA GLN A 134 15.54 21.89 14.26
C GLN A 134 14.94 23.30 14.40
N ASP A 135 15.36 24.22 13.54
CA ASP A 135 14.86 25.59 13.45
C ASP A 135 13.54 25.73 12.66
N SER A 136 12.86 24.61 12.39
CA SER A 136 11.59 24.53 11.66
C SER A 136 11.63 24.84 10.16
N HIS A 137 12.81 25.08 9.56
CA HIS A 137 12.89 25.17 8.11
C HIS A 137 12.52 23.83 7.46
N VAL A 138 11.74 23.90 6.38
CA VAL A 138 11.28 22.74 5.62
C VAL A 138 12.22 22.51 4.45
N GLY A 139 12.61 21.27 4.24
CA GLY A 139 13.44 20.86 3.11
C GLY A 139 12.99 19.50 2.57
N LYS A 140 13.81 18.95 1.66
CA LYS A 140 13.75 17.54 1.29
C LYS A 140 14.94 16.82 1.91
N PHE A 141 14.74 15.58 2.30
CA PHE A 141 15.86 14.70 2.63
C PHE A 141 15.91 13.54 1.63
N LYS A 142 17.12 13.04 1.44
CA LYS A 142 17.38 11.76 0.80
C LYS A 142 18.35 10.99 1.68
N MET A 143 17.98 9.78 2.02
CA MET A 143 18.79 8.86 2.80
C MET A 143 19.04 7.62 1.95
N GLU A 144 20.30 7.27 1.72
CA GLU A 144 20.69 6.05 1.04
C GLU A 144 21.51 5.19 2.01
N ALA A 145 21.21 3.90 2.06
CA ALA A 145 21.86 2.98 2.98
C ALA A 145 21.88 1.55 2.40
N ASN A 146 22.77 0.72 2.91
CA ASN A 146 22.81 -0.71 2.60
C ASN A 146 22.16 -1.52 3.73
N VAL A 147 22.18 -2.85 3.58
CA VAL A 147 21.75 -3.78 4.63
C VAL A 147 22.48 -3.54 5.96
N GLY A 148 21.87 -3.95 7.07
CA GLY A 148 22.42 -3.76 8.41
C GLY A 148 22.24 -2.36 9.00
N THR A 149 21.66 -1.43 8.23
CA THR A 149 21.39 -0.06 8.70
C THR A 149 19.98 0.09 9.28
N PRO A 150 19.73 1.12 10.12
CA PRO A 150 18.39 1.42 10.63
C PRO A 150 17.35 1.63 9.52
N LEU A 151 17.74 2.24 8.39
CA LEU A 151 16.87 2.42 7.23
C LEU A 151 16.47 1.07 6.61
N ALA A 152 17.43 0.16 6.41
CA ALA A 152 17.17 -1.17 5.88
C ALA A 152 16.22 -1.97 6.80
N ALA A 153 16.46 -1.93 8.12
CA ALA A 153 15.61 -2.61 9.10
C ALA A 153 14.18 -2.07 9.09
N TRP A 154 13.99 -0.75 9.00
CA TRP A 154 12.67 -0.15 8.86
C TRP A 154 11.99 -0.55 7.53
N ALA A 155 12.71 -0.48 6.40
CA ALA A 155 12.17 -0.86 5.09
C ALA A 155 11.71 -2.33 5.05
N GLN A 156 12.44 -3.23 5.68
CA GLN A 156 12.04 -4.64 5.81
C GLN A 156 10.77 -4.79 6.66
N ARG A 157 10.64 -4.02 7.76
CA ARG A 157 9.42 -4.01 8.56
C ARG A 157 8.21 -3.47 7.80
N VAL A 158 8.40 -2.49 6.91
CA VAL A 158 7.32 -2.00 6.03
C VAL A 158 6.77 -3.16 5.20
N GLU A 159 7.64 -3.86 4.47
CA GLU A 159 7.23 -4.99 3.61
C GLU A 159 6.57 -6.12 4.42
N GLN A 160 7.16 -6.51 5.55
CA GLN A 160 6.65 -7.61 6.39
C GLN A 160 5.32 -7.28 7.05
N THR A 161 5.20 -6.08 7.64
CA THR A 161 4.00 -5.66 8.37
C THR A 161 2.82 -5.43 7.44
N LEU A 162 3.09 -4.94 6.23
CA LEU A 162 2.05 -4.60 5.25
C LEU A 162 1.79 -5.72 4.23
N ALA A 163 2.52 -6.84 4.30
CA ALA A 163 2.27 -8.02 3.47
C ALA A 163 0.77 -8.42 3.37
N PRO A 164 -0.02 -8.47 4.46
CA PRO A 164 -1.45 -8.80 4.36
C PRO A 164 -2.33 -7.66 3.84
N CYS A 165 -1.79 -6.45 3.71
CA CYS A 165 -2.54 -5.24 3.36
C CYS A 165 -2.49 -4.90 1.88
N TRP A 166 -1.50 -5.41 1.14
CA TRP A 166 -1.32 -5.14 -0.28
C TRP A 166 -2.43 -5.81 -1.10
N LYS A 167 -3.17 -4.99 -1.85
CA LYS A 167 -4.23 -5.43 -2.77
C LYS A 167 -3.95 -4.96 -4.19
#